data_AF-A0ABD2NSR3-F1
#
_entry.id   AF-A0ABD2NSR3-F1
#
_cell.length_a   1.000
_cell.length_b   1.000
_cell.length_c   1.000
_cell.angle_alpha   90.00
_cell.angle_beta   90.00
_cell.angle_gamma   90.00
#
_symmetry.space_group_name_H-M   'P 1'
#
loop_
_entity.id
_entity.type
_entity.pdbx_description
1 polymer ?
#
loop_
_entity_poly.entity_id
_entity_poly.type
_entity_poly.pdbx_seq_one_letter_code
_entity_poly.pdbx_strand_id
1 'polypeptide(L)'
;MLKPTISNPEDELSEHFPHLLLIHNKATAEDFTPLRFKMMQKMYRSIFSKSKYITESNLGIGSGRLVKHLNPENCGPLINIFLIPDYCQNEEMTFRGHPSMEEILKKLRANIFGATKSSLTHVQLTEKTWLIYCSRVWENVKKSSFFVEYTKLMP
;
A
#
# COMPACT_ATOMS: atom_id res chain seq x y z
N MET A 1 8.49 -1.01 -17.86
CA MET A 1 7.68 -0.39 -16.79
C MET A 1 7.87 1.10 -16.93
N LEU A 2 6.79 1.88 -16.81
CA LEU A 2 6.87 3.32 -16.93
C LEU A 2 7.69 3.86 -15.75
N LYS A 3 8.90 4.31 -16.04
CA LYS A 3 9.84 4.89 -15.09
C LYS A 3 10.15 6.30 -15.59
N PRO A 4 10.06 7.34 -14.74
CA PRO A 4 10.57 8.64 -15.12
C PRO A 4 12.09 8.57 -15.21
N THR A 5 12.64 8.63 -16.42
CA THR A 5 14.06 8.90 -16.62
C THR A 5 14.28 10.38 -16.34
N ILE A 6 14.93 10.70 -15.23
CA ILE A 6 15.44 12.04 -14.96
C ILE A 6 16.85 12.06 -15.53
N SER A 7 17.09 12.93 -16.51
CA SER A 7 18.31 12.99 -17.31
C SER A 7 19.54 13.54 -16.56
N ASN A 8 19.52 13.56 -15.22
CA ASN A 8 20.66 13.97 -14.41
C ASN A 8 21.49 12.73 -14.03
N PRO A 9 22.76 12.61 -14.48
CA PRO A 9 23.63 11.47 -14.17
C PRO A 9 23.99 11.35 -12.68
N GLU A 10 23.81 12.42 -11.87
CA GLU A 10 23.96 12.34 -10.41
C GLU A 10 22.69 11.86 -9.68
N ASP A 11 21.52 11.92 -10.34
CA ASP A 11 20.25 11.40 -9.82
C ASP A 11 19.98 9.93 -10.24
N GLU A 12 20.89 9.31 -11.00
CA GLU A 12 20.72 7.98 -11.57
C GLU A 12 20.67 6.81 -10.55
N LEU A 13 20.97 7.02 -9.26
CA LEU A 13 21.32 5.91 -8.35
C LEU A 13 20.55 5.87 -7.02
N SER A 14 19.22 5.94 -7.05
CA SER A 14 18.46 5.08 -6.14
C SER A 14 17.19 4.57 -6.82
N GLU A 15 17.11 3.26 -7.09
CA GLU A 15 15.84 2.63 -7.41
C GLU A 15 14.94 2.69 -6.17
N HIS A 16 14.15 3.75 -6.05
CA HIS A 16 13.19 3.90 -4.97
C HIS A 16 11.92 3.10 -5.26
N PHE A 17 11.57 2.17 -4.38
CA PHE A 17 10.29 1.45 -4.42
C PHE A 17 9.43 1.84 -3.22
N PRO A 18 8.22 2.38 -3.44
CA PRO A 18 7.35 2.79 -2.35
C PRO A 18 6.76 1.57 -1.62
N HIS A 19 6.25 1.85 -0.41
CA HIS A 19 5.36 0.94 0.30
C HIS A 19 4.05 0.76 -0.46
N LEU A 20 3.61 -0.49 -0.60
CA LEU A 20 2.31 -0.85 -1.15
C LEU A 20 1.41 -1.33 -0.01
N LEU A 21 0.28 -0.64 0.18
CA LEU A 21 -0.79 -1.00 1.12
C LEU A 21 -2.05 -1.38 0.33
N LEU A 22 -2.51 -2.61 0.52
CA LEU A 22 -3.70 -3.16 -0.15
C LEU A 22 -4.91 -2.95 0.76
N ILE A 23 -5.90 -2.18 0.30
CA ILE A 23 -7.09 -1.85 1.09
C ILE A 23 -8.30 -2.58 0.50
N HIS A 24 -8.91 -3.47 1.28
CA HIS A 24 -10.22 -4.03 0.97
C HIS A 24 -11.28 -3.20 1.66
N ASN A 25 -11.97 -2.38 0.88
CA ASN A 25 -13.12 -1.63 1.35
C ASN A 25 -14.38 -2.51 1.34
N LYS A 26 -15.35 -2.21 2.21
CA LYS A 26 -16.59 -2.97 2.40
C LYS A 26 -16.36 -4.45 2.72
N ALA A 27 -15.37 -4.71 3.57
CA ALA A 27 -15.08 -6.05 4.05
C ALA A 27 -16.25 -6.59 4.90
N THR A 28 -16.60 -7.85 4.67
CA THR A 28 -17.61 -8.57 5.42
C THR A 28 -17.01 -9.21 6.66
N ALA A 29 -17.85 -9.67 7.61
CA ALA A 29 -17.39 -10.38 8.79
C ALA A 29 -16.53 -11.63 8.46
N GLU A 30 -16.81 -12.31 7.33
CA GLU A 30 -16.03 -13.46 6.88
C GLU A 30 -14.57 -13.09 6.54
N ASP A 31 -14.35 -11.90 6.00
CA ASP A 31 -13.01 -11.44 5.59
C ASP A 31 -12.09 -11.22 6.80
N PHE A 32 -12.66 -10.96 7.98
CA PHE A 32 -11.93 -10.85 9.24
C PHE A 32 -11.61 -12.21 9.87
N THR A 33 -11.98 -13.34 9.24
CA THR A 33 -11.59 -14.66 9.74
C THR A 33 -10.12 -14.98 9.40
N PRO A 34 -9.38 -15.67 10.28
CA PRO A 34 -7.98 -16.02 9.99
C PRO A 34 -7.80 -16.85 8.72
N LEU A 35 -8.77 -17.71 8.40
CA LEU A 35 -8.75 -18.54 7.20
C LEU A 35 -8.79 -17.69 5.93
N ARG A 36 -9.78 -16.79 5.80
CA ARG A 36 -9.92 -15.90 4.65
C ARG A 36 -8.74 -14.94 4.54
N PHE A 37 -8.35 -14.33 5.65
CA PHE A 37 -7.21 -13.43 5.68
C PHE A 37 -5.92 -14.12 5.23
N LYS A 38 -5.64 -15.34 5.73
CA LYS A 38 -4.49 -16.15 5.29
C LYS A 38 -4.52 -16.46 3.80
N MET A 39 -5.69 -16.75 3.23
CA MET A 39 -5.83 -16.96 1.79
C MET A 39 -5.50 -15.68 1.00
N MET A 40 -6.02 -14.53 1.42
CA MET A 40 -5.70 -13.23 0.81
C MET A 40 -4.19 -12.95 0.85
N GLN A 41 -3.55 -13.16 2.00
CA GLN A 41 -2.10 -12.96 2.16
C GLN A 41 -1.29 -13.85 1.19
N LYS A 42 -1.65 -15.13 1.07
CA LYS A 42 -0.98 -16.05 0.14
C LYS A 42 -1.16 -15.61 -1.32
N MET A 43 -2.38 -15.21 -1.69
CA MET A 43 -2.69 -14.75 -3.05
C MET A 43 -1.83 -13.54 -3.42
N TYR A 44 -1.82 -12.49 -2.60
CA TYR A 44 -1.06 -11.29 -2.89
C TYR A 44 0.45 -11.51 -2.88
N ARG A 45 0.97 -12.37 -1.99
CA ARG A 45 2.38 -12.79 -2.07
C ARG A 45 2.73 -13.44 -3.39
N SER A 46 1.86 -14.32 -3.89
CA SER A 46 2.08 -14.97 -5.18
C SER A 46 2.11 -13.95 -6.32
N ILE A 47 1.13 -13.04 -6.35
CA ILE A 47 1.01 -11.99 -7.38
C ILE A 47 2.21 -11.04 -7.34
N PHE A 48 2.63 -10.59 -6.16
CA PHE A 48 3.71 -9.64 -5.97
C PHE A 48 5.09 -10.28 -5.77
N SER A 49 5.23 -11.60 -5.93
CA SER A 49 6.49 -12.34 -5.70
C SER A 49 7.68 -11.82 -6.51
N LYS A 50 7.43 -11.30 -7.71
CA LYS A 50 8.44 -10.69 -8.60
C LYS A 50 8.43 -9.17 -8.59
N SER A 51 7.56 -8.57 -7.78
CA SER A 51 7.46 -7.12 -7.64
C SER A 51 8.56 -6.59 -6.72
N LYS A 52 9.04 -5.39 -7.01
CA LYS A 52 10.01 -4.69 -6.15
C LYS A 52 9.34 -3.78 -5.11
N TYR A 53 8.02 -3.63 -5.14
CA TYR A 53 7.28 -2.83 -4.14
C TYR A 53 7.43 -3.41 -2.73
N ILE A 54 7.49 -2.52 -1.73
CA ILE A 54 7.59 -2.93 -0.34
C ILE A 54 6.19 -3.35 0.14
N THR A 55 5.93 -4.65 0.12
CA THR A 55 4.64 -5.23 0.54
C THR A 55 4.64 -5.69 2.00
N GLU A 56 5.80 -5.75 2.64
CA GLU A 56 5.97 -6.21 4.02
C GLU A 56 6.64 -5.09 4.84
N SER A 57 5.84 -4.21 5.43
CA SER A 57 6.34 -3.09 6.24
C SER A 57 5.48 -2.79 7.46
N ASN A 58 4.77 -3.80 7.96
CA ASN A 58 3.90 -3.71 9.14
C ASN A 58 2.82 -2.62 9.06
N LEU A 59 2.42 -2.20 7.85
CA LEU A 59 1.33 -1.22 7.66
C LEU A 59 -0.06 -1.86 7.67
N GLY A 60 -0.13 -3.18 7.48
CA GLY A 60 -1.39 -3.93 7.43
C GLY A 60 -2.14 -3.99 8.77
N ILE A 61 -3.37 -4.49 8.73
CA ILE A 61 -4.23 -4.61 9.93
C ILE A 61 -3.69 -5.65 10.92
N GLY A 62 -3.06 -6.73 10.41
CA GLY A 62 -2.56 -7.83 11.23
C GLY A 62 -1.29 -7.52 12.02
N SER A 63 -0.60 -6.41 11.71
CA SER A 63 0.54 -5.94 12.54
C SER A 63 0.04 -5.21 13.80
N GLY A 64 -1.21 -4.75 13.80
CA GLY A 64 -1.84 -4.09 14.93
C GLY A 64 -2.52 -5.07 15.86
N ARG A 65 -2.50 -4.78 17.18
CA ARG A 65 -3.29 -5.52 18.18
C ARG A 65 -4.80 -5.24 18.11
N LEU A 66 -5.25 -4.59 17.03
CA LEU A 66 -6.64 -4.21 16.83
C LEU A 66 -7.52 -5.43 16.61
N VAL A 67 -7.08 -6.38 15.80
CA VAL A 67 -7.79 -7.65 15.55
C VAL A 67 -6.91 -8.80 16.01
N LYS A 68 -7.07 -9.22 17.28
CA LYS A 68 -6.14 -10.13 17.96
C LYS A 68 -5.92 -11.46 17.24
N HIS A 69 -6.95 -11.97 16.56
CA HIS A 69 -6.89 -13.25 15.86
C HIS A 69 -6.24 -13.17 14.47
N LEU A 70 -6.09 -11.97 13.90
CA LEU A 70 -5.39 -11.73 12.63
C LEU A 70 -3.90 -11.47 12.89
N ASN A 71 -3.21 -12.47 13.41
CA ASN A 71 -1.80 -12.36 13.80
C ASN A 71 -0.91 -13.32 12.98
N PRO A 72 0.43 -13.20 13.06
CA PRO A 72 1.34 -14.07 12.33
C PRO A 72 1.19 -15.57 12.66
N GLU A 73 0.84 -15.90 13.90
CA GLU A 73 0.71 -17.27 14.38
C GLU A 73 -0.46 -17.99 13.67
N ASN A 74 -1.60 -17.31 13.56
CA ASN A 74 -2.79 -17.85 12.91
C ASN A 74 -2.75 -17.73 11.38
N CYS A 75 -2.27 -16.58 10.88
CA CYS A 75 -2.41 -16.20 9.48
C CYS A 75 -1.12 -16.40 8.65
N GLY A 76 -0.01 -16.76 9.28
CA GLY A 76 1.31 -16.80 8.64
C GLY A 76 1.94 -15.41 8.53
N PRO A 77 3.08 -15.29 7.83
CA PRO A 77 3.82 -14.03 7.76
C PRO A 77 2.93 -12.91 7.23
N LEU A 78 3.11 -11.68 7.71
CA LEU A 78 2.19 -10.58 7.41
C LEU A 78 2.55 -9.83 6.12
N ILE A 79 1.54 -9.45 5.36
CA ILE A 79 1.65 -8.52 4.23
C ILE A 79 0.82 -7.27 4.54
N ASN A 80 1.11 -6.15 3.89
CA ASN A 80 0.42 -4.87 4.05
C ASN A 80 -1.00 -4.92 3.46
N ILE A 81 -1.90 -5.69 4.08
CA ILE A 81 -3.34 -5.73 3.78
C ILE A 81 -4.09 -5.03 4.90
N PHE A 82 -5.05 -4.19 4.56
CA PHE A 82 -5.95 -3.51 5.48
C PHE A 82 -7.41 -3.77 5.09
N LEU A 83 -8.25 -4.05 6.08
CA LEU A 83 -9.67 -4.34 5.88
C LEU A 83 -10.49 -3.20 6.47
N ILE A 84 -11.41 -2.64 5.69
CA ILE A 84 -12.35 -1.61 6.13
C ILE A 84 -13.75 -2.19 6.02
N PRO A 85 -14.50 -2.35 7.13
CA PRO A 85 -15.83 -2.92 7.09
C PRO A 85 -16.80 -1.99 6.37
N ASP A 86 -17.94 -2.54 5.93
CA ASP A 86 -19.01 -1.70 5.39
C ASP A 86 -19.63 -0.82 6.47
N TYR A 87 -20.07 0.38 6.09
CA TYR A 87 -20.67 1.33 7.03
C TYR A 87 -22.04 0.81 7.48
N CYS A 88 -22.27 0.78 8.79
CA CYS A 88 -23.55 0.40 9.35
C CYS A 88 -24.00 1.38 10.42
N GLN A 89 -25.21 1.92 10.24
CA GLN A 89 -25.80 2.90 11.17
C GLN A 89 -26.17 2.30 12.53
N ASN A 90 -26.41 0.98 12.59
CA ASN A 90 -26.79 0.27 13.82
C ASN A 90 -25.62 -0.61 14.28
N GLU A 91 -24.65 -0.01 14.97
CA GLU A 91 -23.45 -0.71 15.47
C GLU A 91 -23.74 -1.54 16.74
N GLU A 92 -24.77 -1.19 17.52
CA GLU A 92 -24.95 -1.68 18.91
C GLU A 92 -25.58 -3.08 19.04
N MET A 93 -26.24 -3.61 18.00
CA MET A 93 -27.18 -4.73 18.17
C MET A 93 -26.73 -6.06 17.54
N THR A 94 -25.52 -6.16 16.98
CA THR A 94 -25.09 -7.40 16.30
C THR A 94 -23.59 -7.64 16.44
N PHE A 95 -23.21 -8.86 16.84
CA PHE A 95 -21.82 -9.28 16.84
C PHE A 95 -21.30 -9.38 15.39
N ARG A 96 -20.32 -8.54 15.01
CA ARG A 96 -19.83 -8.45 13.63
C ARG A 96 -18.48 -9.14 13.38
N GLY A 97 -17.82 -9.63 14.43
CA GLY A 97 -16.51 -10.28 14.30
C GLY A 97 -15.34 -9.34 13.93
N HIS A 98 -15.57 -8.02 13.93
CA HIS A 98 -14.57 -6.99 13.70
C HIS A 98 -14.76 -5.78 14.65
N PRO A 99 -13.69 -5.00 14.92
CA PRO A 99 -13.78 -3.75 15.68
C PRO A 99 -14.65 -2.68 14.98
N SER A 100 -14.98 -1.60 15.68
CA SER A 100 -15.76 -0.51 15.07
C SER A 100 -15.01 0.12 13.88
N MET A 101 -15.77 0.68 12.94
CA MET A 101 -15.18 1.33 11.77
C MET A 101 -14.26 2.49 12.18
N GLU A 102 -14.64 3.25 13.21
CA GLU A 102 -13.85 4.36 13.72
C GLU A 102 -12.48 3.92 14.25
N GLU A 103 -12.43 2.84 15.03
CA GLU A 103 -11.17 2.29 15.55
C GLU A 103 -10.25 1.80 14.42
N ILE A 104 -10.84 1.12 13.43
CA ILE A 104 -10.14 0.65 12.24
C ILE A 104 -9.54 1.82 11.46
N LEU A 105 -10.32 2.89 11.21
CA LEU A 105 -9.84 4.08 10.52
C LEU A 105 -8.79 4.86 11.32
N LYS A 106 -8.96 4.96 12.65
CA LYS A 106 -7.97 5.57 13.53
C LYS A 106 -6.64 4.82 13.47
N LYS A 107 -6.69 3.48 13.44
CA LYS A 107 -5.50 2.65 13.29
C LYS A 107 -4.88 2.77 11.90
N LEU A 108 -5.68 2.81 10.83
CA LEU A 108 -5.19 3.05 9.47
C LEU A 108 -4.44 4.37 9.38
N ARG A 109 -5.05 5.44 9.91
CA ARG A 109 -4.46 6.77 9.95
C ARG A 109 -3.12 6.77 10.70
N ALA A 110 -3.07 6.11 11.87
CA ALA A 110 -1.83 5.98 12.64
C ALA A 110 -0.75 5.19 11.89
N ASN A 111 -1.11 4.11 11.19
CA ASN A 111 -0.16 3.32 10.41
C ASN A 111 0.39 4.13 9.22
N ILE A 112 -0.46 4.88 8.49
CA ILE A 112 -0.02 5.72 7.37
C ILE A 112 0.91 6.83 7.84
N PHE A 113 0.58 7.54 8.93
CA PHE A 113 1.45 8.60 9.45
C PHE A 113 2.73 8.07 10.10
N GLY A 114 2.70 6.86 10.63
CA GLY A 114 3.87 6.18 11.19
C GLY A 114 4.74 5.44 10.16
N ALA A 115 4.39 5.49 8.87
CA ALA A 115 5.16 4.83 7.83
C ALA A 115 6.58 5.42 7.71
N THR A 116 7.56 4.55 7.47
CA THR A 116 8.94 4.96 7.23
C THR A 116 9.04 5.82 5.98
N LYS A 117 9.65 7.00 6.12
CA LYS A 117 9.87 7.92 4.99
C LYS A 117 11.27 7.73 4.47
N SER A 118 11.41 7.10 3.30
CA SER A 118 12.66 7.05 2.56
C SER A 118 12.80 8.28 1.68
N SER A 119 14.03 8.79 1.54
CA SER A 119 14.29 9.89 0.62
C SER A 119 14.01 9.46 -0.82
N LEU A 120 13.38 10.34 -1.59
CA LEU A 120 13.13 10.12 -3.03
C LEU A 120 14.39 10.38 -3.86
N THR A 121 15.24 11.29 -3.41
CA THR A 121 16.45 11.76 -4.09
C THR A 121 17.63 11.76 -3.12
N HIS A 122 18.85 11.90 -3.65
CA HIS A 122 20.06 12.01 -2.84
C HIS A 122 20.09 13.30 -2.00
N VAL A 123 19.45 14.37 -2.48
CA VAL A 123 19.23 15.61 -1.72
C VAL A 123 17.91 15.55 -0.93
N GLN A 124 17.90 16.11 0.27
CA GLN A 124 16.67 16.30 1.05
C GLN A 124 15.75 17.33 0.38
N LEU A 125 14.51 16.91 0.08
CA LEU A 125 13.50 17.76 -0.52
C LEU A 125 12.66 18.45 0.55
N THR A 126 12.43 19.75 0.37
CA THR A 126 11.36 20.53 1.02
C THR A 126 10.05 20.38 0.23
N GLU A 127 8.91 20.77 0.80
CA GLU A 127 7.62 20.72 0.10
C GLU A 127 7.63 21.50 -1.23
N LYS A 128 8.29 22.66 -1.26
CA LYS A 128 8.43 23.49 -2.47
C LYS A 128 9.28 22.79 -3.54
N THR A 129 10.41 22.20 -3.14
CA THR A 129 11.32 21.52 -4.10
C THR A 129 10.75 20.19 -4.56
N TRP A 130 10.01 19.48 -3.70
CA TRP A 130 9.23 18.29 -4.05
C TRP A 130 8.18 18.58 -5.13
N LEU A 131 7.45 19.69 -5.03
CA LEU A 131 6.48 20.08 -6.06
C LEU A 131 7.14 20.34 -7.42
N ILE A 132 8.28 21.05 -7.42
CA ILE A 132 9.07 21.30 -8.64
C ILE A 132 9.57 19.98 -9.23
N TYR A 133 10.05 19.07 -8.39
CA TYR A 133 10.47 17.73 -8.78
C TYR A 133 9.32 16.93 -9.44
N CYS A 134 8.14 16.89 -8.83
CA CYS A 134 6.96 16.23 -9.38
C CYS A 134 6.56 16.77 -10.75
N SER A 135 6.64 18.10 -10.95
CA SER A 135 6.37 18.73 -12.25
C SER A 135 7.35 18.24 -13.33
N ARG A 136 8.65 18.18 -13.02
CA ARG A 136 9.67 17.65 -13.94
C ARG A 136 9.45 16.17 -14.26
N VAL A 137 9.16 15.36 -13.25
CA VAL A 137 8.85 13.93 -13.40
C VAL A 137 7.65 13.73 -14.35
N TRP A 138 6.60 14.53 -14.19
CA TRP A 138 5.41 14.46 -15.03
C TRP A 138 5.69 14.78 -16.51
N GLU A 139 6.47 15.84 -16.77
CA GLU A 139 6.86 16.19 -18.13
C GLU A 139 7.73 15.11 -18.79
N ASN A 140 8.58 14.43 -18.03
CA ASN A 140 9.38 13.30 -18.53
C ASN A 140 8.50 12.07 -18.82
N VAL A 141 7.51 11.79 -17.97
CA VAL A 141 6.54 10.70 -18.19
C VAL A 141 5.76 10.92 -19.49
N LYS A 142 5.27 12.13 -19.75
CA LYS A 142 4.54 12.46 -20.99
C LYS A 142 5.38 12.23 -22.25
N LYS A 143 6.67 12.53 -22.18
CA LYS A 143 7.62 12.40 -23.31
C LYS A 143 8.27 11.02 -23.38
N SER A 144 7.90 10.10 -22.48
CA SER A 144 8.52 8.78 -22.39
C SER A 144 8.21 7.93 -23.62
N SER A 145 9.26 7.44 -24.29
CA SER A 145 9.14 6.48 -25.40
C SER A 145 8.42 5.20 -24.97
N PHE A 146 8.63 4.76 -23.73
CA PHE A 146 7.98 3.57 -23.16
C PHE A 146 6.45 3.70 -23.18
N PHE A 147 5.91 4.88 -22.86
CA PHE A 147 4.46 5.10 -22.87
C PHE A 147 3.89 4.97 -24.28
N VAL A 148 4.58 5.53 -25.28
CA VAL A 148 4.18 5.48 -26.69
C VAL A 148 4.27 4.04 -27.23
N GLU A 149 5.34 3.33 -26.93
CA GLU A 149 5.54 1.93 -27.32
C GLU A 149 4.47 1.02 -26.71
N TYR A 150 4.19 1.17 -25.41
CA TYR A 150 3.15 0.40 -24.74
C TYR A 150 1.77 0.66 -25.33
N THR A 151 1.47 1.93 -25.68
CA THR A 151 0.20 2.30 -26.31
C THR A 151 0.03 1.61 -27.67
N LYS A 152 1.10 1.48 -28.48
CA LYS A 152 1.05 0.76 -29.77
C LYS A 152 0.76 -0.73 -29.61
N LEU A 153 1.06 -1.32 -28.46
CA LEU A 153 0.83 -2.74 -28.17
C LEU A 153 -0.58 -3.01 -27.63
N MET A 154 -1.34 -1.96 -27.28
CA MET A 154 -2.73 -2.10 -26.87
C MET A 154 -3.63 -1.92 -28.10
N PRO A 155 -4.41 -2.96 -28.49
CA PRO A 155 -5.32 -2.89 -29.64
C PRO A 155 -6.49 -1.94 -29.43
#